data_AF-A0A7C7VC09-F1
#
_entry.id   AF-A0A7C7VC09-F1
#
_cell.length_a   1.000
_cell.length_b   1.000
_cell.length_c   1.000
_cell.angle_alpha   90.00
_cell.angle_beta   90.00
_cell.angle_gamma   90.00
#
_symmetry.space_group_name_H-M   'P 1'
#
loop_
_entity.id
_entity.type
_entity.pdbx_description
1 polymer ?
#
loop_
_entity_poly.entity_id
_entity_poly.type
_entity_poly.pdbx_seq_one_letter_code
_entity_poly.pdbx_strand_id
1 'polypeptide(L)'
;MGKKGKRSKPKPKVERTLRLSSGRRIRAERAVVAAVLLVSMILCIFVFDPKMSISGDNAEFIILAKSIVTGYGMKYINSPNPTPSTKYPFGFPLLLALIEFISPGNYIAMKVMVVLFFLSSLPVVYLLAKRHVGVLPAFAIMLFSGISPHLLDFSHQIMSEIPYLFFSLLALFLFERAQPLPRIFTSRWLISTLLILMFSYYVRSVGISLILGAVAFFLLRKDYKKALFVMVAAIALALPWYLRNTYLGGNSYLRQLVLINPYHPDLGRMGVGDLIDRIKTNLNIYLMREIPRVILPTYYNIISALKLLKTMWLVAIPLIGIILYGLISSLLERKSVVPIYLLFFFGICLLWPSVWSYLRFIVPVIPLLLLFFFQGLTLLFRRLKVPPVALFSILSVLIIILLSSNISGILTLKKRTADYPPNWKNYFVAAEWIRRNTAPDSIISCRKKLLMYLTSHRKTVGYAFSEDPDLVVGRMERDGVDYVVVEQLGFGSTPRYLIPAIRTHLDRFKVVFFVDDPPTYVLKFIRS
;
A
#
# COMPACT_ATOMS: atom_id res chain seq x y z
N MET A 1 -19.02 65.05 -22.97
CA MET A 1 -18.40 63.71 -22.77
C MET A 1 -19.01 63.07 -21.53
N GLY A 2 -19.36 61.77 -21.57
CA GLY A 2 -19.61 60.97 -20.35
C GLY A 2 -20.91 60.15 -20.27
N LYS A 3 -21.14 59.19 -21.18
CA LYS A 3 -22.17 58.15 -20.98
C LYS A 3 -21.66 57.05 -20.05
N LYS A 4 -22.17 56.99 -18.81
CA LYS A 4 -22.05 55.84 -17.90
C LYS A 4 -23.06 54.75 -18.31
N GLY A 5 -22.56 53.62 -18.81
CA GLY A 5 -23.37 52.44 -19.14
C GLY A 5 -23.83 51.69 -17.88
N LYS A 6 -25.16 51.65 -17.64
CA LYS A 6 -25.80 50.76 -16.66
C LYS A 6 -25.70 49.31 -17.15
N ARG A 7 -24.94 48.46 -16.46
CA ARG A 7 -25.02 46.99 -16.61
C ARG A 7 -26.39 46.52 -16.12
N SER A 8 -27.22 45.99 -17.01
CA SER A 8 -28.51 45.38 -16.68
C SER A 8 -28.30 44.08 -15.88
N LYS A 9 -28.96 43.95 -14.73
CA LYS A 9 -29.06 42.67 -14.01
C LYS A 9 -29.94 41.70 -14.83
N PRO A 10 -29.59 40.42 -14.97
CA PRO A 10 -30.38 39.46 -15.73
C PRO A 10 -31.77 39.26 -15.09
N LYS A 11 -32.82 39.14 -15.93
CA LYS A 11 -34.22 38.97 -15.50
C LYS A 11 -34.39 37.70 -14.62
N PRO A 12 -35.26 37.72 -13.59
CA PRO A 12 -35.40 36.63 -12.60
C PRO A 12 -35.76 35.24 -13.18
N LYS A 13 -36.41 35.17 -14.36
CA LYS A 13 -36.65 33.91 -15.07
C LYS A 13 -35.36 33.24 -15.57
N VAL A 14 -34.37 34.02 -16.02
CA VAL A 14 -33.09 33.49 -16.55
C VAL A 14 -32.23 32.94 -15.42
N GLU A 15 -32.19 33.62 -14.27
CA GLU A 15 -31.53 33.10 -13.06
C GLU A 15 -32.17 31.79 -12.56
N ARG A 16 -33.50 31.68 -12.59
CA ARG A 16 -34.21 30.47 -12.19
C ARG A 16 -33.87 29.28 -13.11
N THR A 17 -33.84 29.48 -14.42
CA THR A 17 -33.49 28.43 -15.40
C THR A 17 -32.03 28.01 -15.30
N LEU A 18 -31.10 28.95 -15.06
CA LEU A 18 -29.67 28.66 -14.83
C LEU A 18 -29.43 27.92 -13.49
N ARG A 19 -30.18 28.25 -12.44
CA ARG A 19 -30.15 27.52 -11.16
C ARG A 19 -30.75 26.12 -11.28
N LEU A 20 -31.80 25.94 -12.06
CA LEU A 20 -32.42 24.63 -12.32
C LEU A 20 -31.50 23.73 -13.18
N SER A 21 -30.83 24.28 -14.19
CA SER A 21 -29.90 23.53 -15.05
C SER A 21 -28.61 23.13 -14.33
N SER A 22 -28.06 24.01 -13.48
CA SER A 22 -26.92 23.70 -12.61
C SER A 22 -27.28 22.68 -11.53
N GLY A 23 -28.46 22.77 -10.92
CA GLY A 23 -28.96 21.78 -9.96
C GLY A 23 -29.20 20.40 -10.57
N ARG A 24 -29.63 20.32 -11.84
CA ARG A 24 -29.74 19.04 -12.57
C ARG A 24 -28.36 18.43 -12.87
N ARG A 25 -27.39 19.23 -13.31
CA ARG A 25 -26.01 18.76 -13.55
C ARG A 25 -25.34 18.23 -12.29
N ILE A 26 -25.46 18.93 -11.17
CA ILE A 26 -24.91 18.47 -9.87
C ILE A 26 -25.55 17.15 -9.43
N ARG A 27 -26.87 17.01 -9.61
CA ARG A 27 -27.57 15.74 -9.31
C ARG A 27 -27.09 14.59 -10.19
N ALA A 28 -26.95 14.82 -11.49
CA ALA A 28 -26.41 13.82 -12.41
C ALA A 28 -24.98 13.41 -12.04
N GLU A 29 -24.10 14.37 -11.72
CA GLU A 29 -22.74 14.05 -11.27
C GLU A 29 -22.74 13.19 -10.01
N ARG A 30 -23.55 13.54 -9.00
CA ARG A 30 -23.67 12.76 -7.77
C ARG A 30 -24.21 11.35 -8.02
N ALA A 31 -25.16 11.20 -8.95
CA ALA A 31 -25.70 9.90 -9.33
C ALA A 31 -24.62 9.01 -9.97
N VAL A 32 -23.76 9.56 -10.83
CA VAL A 32 -22.64 8.81 -11.43
C VAL A 32 -21.62 8.42 -10.37
N VAL A 33 -21.24 9.33 -9.46
CA VAL A 33 -20.35 8.99 -8.33
C VAL A 33 -20.95 7.87 -7.49
N ALA A 34 -22.24 7.94 -7.15
CA ALA A 34 -22.93 6.90 -6.39
C ALA A 34 -22.99 5.56 -7.13
N ALA A 35 -23.22 5.57 -8.44
CA ALA A 35 -23.22 4.36 -9.26
C ALA A 35 -21.84 3.69 -9.29
N VAL A 36 -20.76 4.46 -9.48
CA VAL A 36 -19.39 3.92 -9.43
C VAL A 36 -19.07 3.36 -8.04
N LEU A 37 -19.46 4.05 -6.97
CA LEU A 37 -19.30 3.55 -5.60
C LEU A 37 -20.03 2.23 -5.38
N LEU A 38 -21.28 2.12 -5.85
CA LEU A 38 -22.08 0.91 -5.74
C LEU A 38 -21.41 -0.26 -6.49
N VAL A 39 -20.96 -0.02 -7.72
CA VAL A 39 -20.22 -1.03 -8.51
C VAL A 39 -18.95 -1.47 -7.77
N SER A 40 -18.14 -0.52 -7.28
CA SER A 40 -16.92 -0.85 -6.52
C SER A 40 -17.22 -1.58 -5.21
N MET A 41 -18.32 -1.26 -4.53
CA MET A 41 -18.75 -1.95 -3.32
C MET A 41 -19.15 -3.40 -3.62
N ILE A 42 -19.93 -3.63 -4.68
CA ILE A 42 -20.29 -4.98 -5.14
C ILE A 42 -19.03 -5.78 -5.48
N LEU A 43 -18.06 -5.17 -6.18
CA LEU A 43 -16.80 -5.81 -6.50
C LEU A 43 -15.96 -6.13 -5.26
N CYS A 44 -15.91 -5.23 -4.27
CA CYS A 44 -15.25 -5.49 -2.99
C CYS A 44 -15.87 -6.69 -2.29
N ILE A 45 -17.19 -6.78 -2.24
CA ILE A 45 -17.91 -7.94 -1.67
C ILE A 45 -17.59 -9.21 -2.47
N PHE A 46 -17.61 -9.13 -3.79
CA PHE A 46 -17.35 -10.27 -4.67
C PHE A 46 -15.95 -10.88 -4.44
N VAL A 47 -14.91 -10.03 -4.36
CA VAL A 47 -13.51 -10.47 -4.22
C VAL A 47 -13.05 -10.63 -2.77
N PHE A 48 -13.86 -10.23 -1.79
CA PHE A 48 -13.48 -10.21 -0.38
C PHE A 48 -12.90 -11.54 0.07
N ASP A 49 -11.63 -11.54 0.47
CA ASP A 49 -11.02 -12.69 1.13
C ASP A 49 -11.20 -12.56 2.65
N PRO A 50 -12.00 -13.43 3.31
CA PRO A 50 -12.10 -13.42 4.77
C PRO A 50 -10.83 -13.97 5.44
N LYS A 51 -10.03 -14.80 4.76
CA LYS A 51 -8.88 -15.52 5.32
C LYS A 51 -7.71 -14.61 5.67
N MET A 52 -6.91 -14.98 6.67
CA MET A 52 -5.72 -14.21 7.03
C MET A 52 -4.71 -14.18 5.87
N SER A 53 -4.16 -13.01 5.54
CA SER A 53 -3.15 -12.94 4.49
C SER A 53 -1.87 -13.69 4.90
N ILE A 54 -1.29 -14.42 3.95
CA ILE A 54 -0.05 -15.22 4.11
C ILE A 54 1.23 -14.37 4.03
N SER A 55 1.12 -13.06 3.75
CA SER A 55 2.27 -12.16 3.64
C SER A 55 3.10 -12.12 4.93
N GLY A 56 2.42 -11.97 6.08
CA GLY A 56 3.02 -11.86 7.41
C GLY A 56 3.04 -10.42 7.95
N ASP A 57 3.11 -9.40 7.08
CA ASP A 57 3.05 -8.00 7.52
C ASP A 57 1.70 -7.65 8.15
N ASN A 58 0.60 -8.25 7.67
CA ASN A 58 -0.72 -8.14 8.27
C ASN A 58 -0.74 -8.62 9.71
N ALA A 59 -0.08 -9.74 10.00
CA ALA A 59 0.00 -10.27 11.35
C ALA A 59 0.74 -9.31 12.28
N GLU A 60 1.80 -8.68 11.76
CA GLU A 60 2.54 -7.67 12.50
C GLU A 60 1.65 -6.48 12.90
N PHE A 61 0.86 -5.95 11.97
CA PHE A 61 -0.08 -4.85 12.25
C PHE A 61 -1.16 -5.23 13.28
N ILE A 62 -1.72 -6.43 13.17
CA ILE A 62 -2.73 -6.94 14.11
C ILE A 62 -2.14 -7.09 15.52
N ILE A 63 -0.93 -7.64 15.63
CA ILE A 63 -0.24 -7.82 16.92
C ILE A 63 0.04 -6.47 17.56
N LEU A 64 0.48 -5.47 16.78
CA LEU A 64 0.72 -4.12 17.29
C LEU A 64 -0.57 -3.43 17.72
N ALA A 65 -1.67 -3.62 16.98
CA ALA A 65 -2.98 -3.12 17.40
C ALA A 65 -3.41 -3.70 18.75
N LYS A 66 -3.29 -5.02 18.92
CA LYS A 66 -3.55 -5.71 20.19
C LYS A 66 -2.62 -5.24 21.31
N SER A 67 -1.36 -5.00 21.01
CA SER A 67 -0.36 -4.47 21.95
C SER A 67 -0.73 -3.07 22.46
N ILE A 68 -1.27 -2.20 21.59
CA ILE A 68 -1.78 -0.87 21.98
C ILE A 68 -2.98 -1.02 22.92
N VAL A 69 -3.97 -1.82 22.56
CA VAL A 69 -5.21 -2.00 23.37
C VAL A 69 -4.93 -2.61 24.73
N THR A 70 -3.96 -3.53 24.81
CA THR A 70 -3.57 -4.21 26.06
C THR A 70 -2.58 -3.42 26.93
N GLY A 71 -2.25 -2.18 26.55
CA GLY A 71 -1.38 -1.30 27.35
C GLY A 71 0.13 -1.55 27.19
N TYR A 72 0.54 -2.47 26.32
CA TYR A 72 1.96 -2.71 26.00
C TYR A 72 2.56 -1.67 25.04
N GLY A 73 1.71 -0.86 24.40
CA GLY A 73 2.10 0.16 23.43
C GLY A 73 2.59 -0.47 22.11
N MET A 74 3.66 0.07 21.53
CA MET A 74 4.23 -0.44 20.26
C MET A 74 5.26 -1.55 20.52
N LYS A 75 4.81 -2.72 21.01
CA LYS A 75 5.64 -3.91 21.29
C LYS A 75 5.12 -5.17 20.59
N TYR A 76 6.01 -6.07 20.22
CA TYR A 76 5.69 -7.41 19.72
C TYR A 76 5.32 -8.33 20.88
N ILE A 77 4.02 -8.47 21.15
CA ILE A 77 3.51 -9.29 22.26
C ILE A 77 3.43 -10.79 21.93
N ASN A 78 3.84 -11.20 20.73
CA ASN A 78 3.85 -12.61 20.36
C ASN A 78 4.94 -13.41 21.08
N SER A 79 6.07 -12.78 21.44
CA SER A 79 7.15 -13.45 22.15
C SER A 79 6.89 -13.51 23.67
N PRO A 80 7.53 -14.46 24.38
CA PRO A 80 7.51 -14.51 25.85
C PRO A 80 8.03 -13.21 26.47
N ASN A 81 9.09 -12.65 25.87
CA ASN A 81 9.67 -11.35 26.23
C ASN A 81 9.27 -10.31 25.17
N PRO A 82 8.27 -9.43 25.42
CA PRO A 82 7.80 -8.48 24.42
C PRO A 82 8.86 -7.42 24.07
N THR A 83 9.22 -7.33 22.80
CA THR A 83 10.24 -6.38 22.32
C THR A 83 9.60 -5.16 21.65
N PRO A 84 10.19 -3.95 21.78
CA PRO A 84 9.67 -2.79 21.08
C PRO A 84 9.73 -2.91 19.56
N SER A 85 8.68 -2.43 18.88
CA SER A 85 8.66 -2.30 17.43
C SER A 85 9.20 -0.93 16.99
N THR A 86 10.14 -0.95 16.06
CA THR A 86 10.72 0.24 15.39
C THR A 86 10.60 0.18 13.87
N LYS A 87 10.04 -0.90 13.31
CA LYS A 87 9.89 -1.11 11.86
C LYS A 87 8.79 -0.24 11.28
N TYR A 88 7.56 -0.35 11.78
CA TYR A 88 6.41 0.38 11.26
C TYR A 88 6.06 1.59 12.11
N PRO A 89 5.68 2.72 11.48
CA PRO A 89 5.01 3.82 12.16
C PRO A 89 3.70 3.37 12.84
N PHE A 90 3.27 4.11 13.87
CA PHE A 90 2.14 3.71 14.73
C PHE A 90 0.75 4.01 14.16
N GLY A 91 0.61 4.81 13.10
CA GLY A 91 -0.68 5.32 12.63
C GLY A 91 -1.63 4.24 12.11
N PHE A 92 -1.14 3.27 11.33
CA PHE A 92 -2.00 2.15 10.89
C PHE A 92 -2.33 1.17 12.03
N PRO A 93 -1.37 0.73 12.88
CA PRO A 93 -1.68 0.02 14.12
C PRO A 93 -2.71 0.74 15.01
N LEU A 94 -2.66 2.07 15.11
CA LEU A 94 -3.61 2.86 15.89
C LEU A 94 -5.02 2.81 15.31
N LEU A 95 -5.17 2.88 13.98
CA LEU A 95 -6.48 2.70 13.33
C LEU A 95 -7.06 1.30 13.60
N LEU A 96 -6.21 0.27 13.55
CA LEU A 96 -6.63 -1.10 13.85
C LEU A 96 -6.93 -1.30 15.34
N ALA A 97 -6.23 -0.60 16.24
CA ALA A 97 -6.47 -0.66 17.67
C ALA A 97 -7.88 -0.18 18.04
N LEU A 98 -8.47 0.76 17.28
CA LEU A 98 -9.87 1.15 17.45
C LEU A 98 -10.81 -0.04 17.22
N ILE A 99 -10.56 -0.83 16.18
CA ILE A 99 -11.36 -2.03 15.89
C ILE A 99 -11.09 -3.13 16.90
N GLU A 100 -9.84 -3.34 17.29
CA GLU A 100 -9.48 -4.32 18.32
C GLU A 100 -10.10 -3.97 19.69
N PHE A 101 -10.26 -2.68 20.01
CA PHE A 101 -10.93 -2.25 21.24
C PHE A 101 -12.45 -2.51 21.20
N ILE A 102 -13.11 -2.24 20.08
CA ILE A 102 -14.57 -2.40 19.92
C ILE A 102 -14.96 -3.87 19.69
N SER A 103 -14.15 -4.62 18.95
CA SER A 103 -14.38 -6.02 18.58
C SER A 103 -13.07 -6.81 18.62
N PRO A 104 -12.60 -7.21 19.83
CA PRO A 104 -11.32 -7.88 20.01
C PRO A 104 -11.17 -9.15 19.16
N GLY A 105 -10.05 -9.29 18.44
CA GLY A 105 -9.75 -10.45 17.61
C GLY A 105 -10.57 -10.54 16.31
N ASN A 106 -11.44 -9.57 16.01
CA ASN A 106 -12.27 -9.59 14.81
C ASN A 106 -11.52 -9.06 13.58
N TYR A 107 -10.75 -9.95 12.95
CA TYR A 107 -9.99 -9.61 11.75
C TYR A 107 -10.88 -9.22 10.55
N ILE A 108 -12.13 -9.72 10.50
CA ILE A 108 -13.08 -9.35 9.44
C ILE A 108 -13.46 -7.87 9.59
N ALA A 109 -13.76 -7.40 10.81
CA ALA A 109 -14.04 -5.99 11.07
C ALA A 109 -12.85 -5.08 10.69
N MET A 110 -11.62 -5.52 10.96
CA MET A 110 -10.41 -4.78 10.53
C MET A 110 -10.31 -4.68 9.01
N LYS A 111 -10.66 -5.74 8.27
CA LYS A 111 -10.70 -5.71 6.81
C LYS A 111 -11.81 -4.83 6.27
N VAL A 112 -12.99 -4.85 6.89
CA VAL A 112 -14.10 -3.96 6.53
C VAL A 112 -13.67 -2.50 6.69
N MET A 113 -12.92 -2.15 7.74
CA MET A 113 -12.33 -0.81 7.87
C MET A 113 -11.44 -0.44 6.67
N VAL A 114 -10.60 -1.37 6.18
CA VAL A 114 -9.78 -1.14 4.98
C VAL A 114 -10.64 -0.95 3.73
N VAL A 115 -11.72 -1.74 3.58
CA VAL A 115 -12.69 -1.58 2.47
C VAL A 115 -13.34 -0.21 2.53
N LEU A 116 -13.72 0.28 3.71
CA LEU A 116 -14.29 1.61 3.88
C LEU A 116 -13.29 2.72 3.50
N PHE A 117 -12.01 2.58 3.81
CA PHE A 117 -10.97 3.51 3.34
C PHE A 117 -10.83 3.48 1.82
N PHE A 118 -10.86 2.29 1.21
CA PHE A 118 -10.83 2.16 -0.26
C PHE A 118 -12.04 2.86 -0.90
N LEU A 119 -13.26 2.55 -0.46
CA LEU A 119 -14.47 3.17 -1.01
C LEU A 119 -14.48 4.69 -0.79
N SER A 120 -14.02 5.15 0.38
CA SER A 120 -13.90 6.58 0.69
C SER A 120 -12.84 7.31 -0.14
N SER A 121 -11.88 6.57 -0.71
CA SER A 121 -10.87 7.16 -1.59
C SER A 121 -11.44 7.54 -2.97
N LEU A 122 -12.42 6.81 -3.49
CA LEU A 122 -12.93 7.01 -4.85
C LEU A 122 -13.57 8.39 -5.07
N PRO A 123 -14.38 8.95 -4.14
CA PRO A 123 -14.87 10.32 -4.26
C PRO A 123 -13.73 11.34 -4.19
N VAL A 124 -12.69 11.10 -3.39
CA VAL A 124 -11.52 11.99 -3.31
C VAL A 124 -10.74 11.97 -4.62
N VAL A 125 -10.56 10.78 -5.23
CA VAL A 125 -10.00 10.63 -6.58
C VAL A 125 -10.78 11.46 -7.59
N TYR A 126 -12.12 11.32 -7.61
CA TYR A 126 -12.97 12.11 -8.51
C TYR A 126 -12.81 13.62 -8.29
N LEU A 127 -12.85 14.08 -7.04
CA LEU A 127 -12.74 15.49 -6.70
C LEU A 127 -11.38 16.09 -7.08
N LEU A 128 -10.31 15.32 -6.90
CA LEU A 128 -8.96 15.72 -7.32
C LEU A 128 -8.88 15.74 -8.85
N ALA A 129 -9.21 14.63 -9.51
CA ALA A 129 -9.15 14.50 -10.96
C ALA A 129 -9.99 15.55 -11.70
N LYS A 130 -11.20 15.86 -11.19
CA LYS A 130 -12.10 16.84 -11.80
C LYS A 130 -11.44 18.22 -11.96
N ARG A 131 -10.54 18.61 -11.04
CA ARG A 131 -9.82 19.89 -11.10
C ARG A 131 -8.74 19.92 -12.17
N HIS A 132 -8.21 18.76 -12.53
CA HIS A 132 -7.08 18.61 -13.46
C HIS A 132 -7.53 18.33 -14.89
N VAL A 133 -8.50 17.42 -15.07
CA VAL A 133 -8.89 16.90 -16.39
C VAL A 133 -10.36 17.11 -16.74
N GLY A 134 -11.14 17.74 -15.85
CA GLY A 134 -12.57 17.96 -16.03
C GLY A 134 -13.43 16.75 -15.67
N VAL A 135 -14.75 16.86 -15.91
CA VAL A 135 -15.76 15.94 -15.34
C VAL A 135 -15.69 14.53 -15.95
N LEU A 136 -15.69 14.40 -17.28
CA LEU A 136 -15.75 13.09 -17.94
C LEU A 136 -14.50 12.24 -17.69
N PRO A 137 -13.26 12.75 -17.88
CA PRO A 137 -12.08 11.94 -17.56
C PRO A 137 -11.96 11.63 -16.07
N ALA A 138 -12.46 12.50 -15.18
CA ALA A 138 -12.48 12.22 -13.75
C ALA A 138 -13.39 11.04 -13.39
N PHE A 139 -14.54 10.86 -14.07
CA PHE A 139 -15.35 9.65 -13.91
C PHE A 139 -14.62 8.40 -14.39
N ALA A 140 -13.92 8.46 -15.52
CA ALA A 140 -13.11 7.34 -15.99
C ALA A 140 -12.01 6.98 -14.98
N ILE A 141 -11.27 7.96 -14.46
CA ILE A 141 -10.23 7.74 -13.45
C ILE A 141 -10.82 7.12 -12.18
N MET A 142 -11.96 7.62 -11.70
CA MET A 142 -12.65 7.07 -10.53
C MET A 142 -13.10 5.62 -10.78
N LEU A 143 -13.72 5.36 -11.93
CA LEU A 143 -14.17 4.02 -12.33
C LEU A 143 -13.01 3.04 -12.42
N PHE A 144 -11.96 3.37 -13.17
CA PHE A 144 -10.79 2.50 -13.34
C PHE A 144 -10.00 2.31 -12.05
N SER A 145 -10.01 3.28 -11.13
CA SER A 145 -9.50 3.07 -9.77
C SER A 145 -10.38 2.08 -8.99
N GLY A 146 -11.71 2.23 -9.10
CA GLY A 146 -12.71 1.43 -8.41
C GLY A 146 -12.83 -0.01 -8.88
N ILE A 147 -12.41 -0.32 -10.12
CA ILE A 147 -12.40 -1.68 -10.70
C ILE A 147 -10.99 -2.26 -10.85
N SER A 148 -9.95 -1.54 -10.42
CA SER A 148 -8.57 -2.03 -10.56
C SER A 148 -8.39 -3.31 -9.75
N PRO A 149 -8.01 -4.45 -10.35
CA PRO A 149 -7.83 -5.70 -9.62
C PRO A 149 -6.72 -5.57 -8.57
N HIS A 150 -5.73 -4.70 -8.80
CA HIS A 150 -4.66 -4.45 -7.84
C HIS A 150 -5.13 -3.65 -6.63
N LEU A 151 -5.98 -2.64 -6.82
CA LEU A 151 -6.57 -1.93 -5.68
C LEU A 151 -7.58 -2.79 -4.93
N LEU A 152 -8.36 -3.61 -5.65
CA LEU A 152 -9.30 -4.57 -5.08
C LEU A 152 -8.61 -5.70 -4.30
N ASP A 153 -7.45 -6.18 -4.74
CA ASP A 153 -6.63 -7.16 -3.99
C ASP A 153 -6.21 -6.57 -2.64
N PHE A 154 -5.82 -5.30 -2.60
CA PHE A 154 -5.41 -4.63 -1.36
C PHE A 154 -6.57 -4.04 -0.55
N SER A 155 -7.78 -3.89 -1.11
CA SER A 155 -8.93 -3.23 -0.46
C SER A 155 -9.42 -3.94 0.80
N HIS A 156 -9.07 -5.22 0.97
CA HIS A 156 -9.48 -6.05 2.09
C HIS A 156 -8.29 -6.73 2.78
N GLN A 157 -7.06 -6.32 2.47
CA GLN A 157 -5.87 -6.77 3.19
C GLN A 157 -5.60 -5.83 4.36
N ILE A 158 -5.30 -6.39 5.54
CA ILE A 158 -4.91 -5.60 6.73
C ILE A 158 -3.48 -5.09 6.53
N MET A 159 -3.33 -4.09 5.67
CA MET A 159 -2.07 -3.49 5.27
C MET A 159 -2.24 -1.98 5.11
N SER A 160 -1.13 -1.24 5.21
CA SER A 160 -1.19 0.22 5.25
C SER A 160 -1.35 0.90 3.88
N GLU A 161 -1.32 0.16 2.75
CA GLU A 161 -1.40 0.72 1.39
C GLU A 161 -2.69 1.51 1.15
N ILE A 162 -3.85 0.91 1.46
CA ILE A 162 -5.16 1.52 1.21
C ILE A 162 -5.47 2.66 2.19
N PRO A 163 -5.21 2.53 3.52
CA PRO A 163 -5.28 3.67 4.41
C PRO A 163 -4.35 4.80 3.97
N TYR A 164 -3.11 4.50 3.57
CA TYR A 164 -2.18 5.51 3.06
C TYR A 164 -2.69 6.14 1.76
N LEU A 165 -3.27 5.37 0.84
CA LEU A 165 -3.92 5.87 -0.38
C LEU A 165 -4.99 6.91 -0.01
N PHE A 166 -5.89 6.58 0.92
CA PHE A 166 -6.96 7.49 1.34
C PHE A 166 -6.40 8.79 1.94
N PHE A 167 -5.53 8.69 2.95
CA PHE A 167 -5.01 9.87 3.64
C PHE A 167 -4.08 10.70 2.75
N SER A 168 -3.30 10.09 1.86
CA SER A 168 -2.46 10.81 0.90
C SER A 168 -3.29 11.58 -0.14
N LEU A 169 -4.33 10.97 -0.70
CA LEU A 169 -5.25 11.66 -1.61
C LEU A 169 -6.01 12.79 -0.91
N LEU A 170 -6.44 12.56 0.33
CA LEU A 170 -7.09 13.58 1.14
C LEU A 170 -6.13 14.73 1.45
N ALA A 171 -4.86 14.45 1.80
CA ALA A 171 -3.83 15.47 2.00
C ALA A 171 -3.64 16.33 0.74
N LEU A 172 -3.52 15.70 -0.44
CA LEU A 172 -3.37 16.41 -1.72
C LEU A 172 -4.61 17.28 -2.03
N PHE A 173 -5.81 16.74 -1.81
CA PHE A 173 -7.06 17.48 -2.02
C PHE A 173 -7.17 18.70 -1.09
N LEU A 174 -6.89 18.52 0.21
CA LEU A 174 -6.90 19.61 1.19
C LEU A 174 -5.81 20.65 0.89
N PHE A 175 -4.63 20.21 0.48
CA PHE A 175 -3.52 21.09 0.10
C PHE A 175 -3.91 22.01 -1.07
N GLU A 176 -4.49 21.46 -2.14
CA GLU A 176 -4.95 22.26 -3.28
C GLU A 176 -6.17 23.14 -2.94
N ARG A 177 -6.89 22.87 -1.85
CA ARG A 177 -7.96 23.74 -1.32
C ARG A 177 -7.41 24.85 -0.43
N ALA A 178 -6.31 24.61 0.27
CA ALA A 178 -5.66 25.56 1.16
C ALA A 178 -4.82 26.61 0.41
N GLN A 179 -4.30 26.28 -0.79
CA GLN A 179 -3.44 27.16 -1.60
C GLN A 179 -3.89 28.63 -1.74
N PRO A 180 -5.15 28.95 -2.07
CA PRO A 180 -5.57 30.34 -2.29
C PRO A 180 -5.65 31.18 -1.00
N LEU A 181 -5.41 30.60 0.18
CA LEU A 181 -5.58 31.30 1.46
C LEU A 181 -4.27 32.03 1.88
N PRO A 182 -4.34 33.34 2.20
CA PRO A 182 -3.16 34.14 2.53
C PRO A 182 -2.62 33.92 3.95
N ARG A 183 -3.45 33.42 4.90
CA ARG A 183 -3.08 33.33 6.33
C ARG A 183 -2.69 31.92 6.74
N ILE A 184 -1.49 31.77 7.32
CA ILE A 184 -0.93 30.48 7.75
C ILE A 184 -1.63 29.95 9.01
N PHE A 185 -1.69 30.75 10.07
CA PHE A 185 -2.12 30.29 11.40
C PHE A 185 -3.64 30.23 11.62
N THR A 186 -4.44 30.91 10.78
CA THR A 186 -5.92 30.93 10.92
C THR A 186 -6.62 30.05 9.88
N SER A 187 -5.87 29.48 8.94
CA SER A 187 -6.45 28.65 7.89
C SER A 187 -6.70 27.24 8.41
N ARG A 188 -7.96 26.96 8.75
CA ARG A 188 -8.41 25.58 9.08
C ARG A 188 -7.95 24.56 8.03
N TRP A 189 -7.94 24.96 6.76
CA TRP A 189 -7.50 24.10 5.65
C TRP A 189 -6.01 23.78 5.69
N LEU A 190 -5.15 24.75 6.04
CA LEU A 190 -3.70 24.50 6.12
C LEU A 190 -3.36 23.61 7.31
N ILE A 191 -4.00 23.84 8.47
CA ILE A 191 -3.82 23.00 9.65
C ILE A 191 -4.32 21.57 9.39
N SER A 192 -5.53 21.42 8.83
CA SER A 192 -6.04 20.10 8.44
C SER A 192 -5.13 19.42 7.41
N THR A 193 -4.57 20.17 6.45
CA THR A 193 -3.61 19.63 5.50
C THR A 193 -2.37 19.08 6.21
N LEU A 194 -1.77 19.86 7.12
CA LEU A 194 -0.59 19.44 7.87
C LEU A 194 -0.87 18.20 8.72
N LEU A 195 -2.00 18.16 9.44
CA LEU A 195 -2.37 17.03 10.29
C LEU A 195 -2.57 15.75 9.47
N ILE A 196 -3.32 15.83 8.35
CA ILE A 196 -3.56 14.67 7.49
C ILE A 196 -2.28 14.22 6.76
N LEU A 197 -1.43 15.17 6.38
CA LEU A 197 -0.13 14.89 5.76
C LEU A 197 0.81 14.18 6.75
N MET A 198 0.89 14.64 8.00
CA MET A 198 1.66 13.96 9.04
C MET A 198 1.05 12.62 9.43
N PHE A 199 -0.27 12.51 9.48
CA PHE A 199 -0.93 11.25 9.73
C PHE A 199 -0.64 10.23 8.61
N SER A 200 -0.58 10.68 7.35
CA SER A 200 -0.17 9.85 6.21
C SER A 200 1.25 9.29 6.40
N TYR A 201 2.19 10.10 6.88
CA TYR A 201 3.55 9.65 7.25
C TYR A 201 3.54 8.60 8.38
N TYR A 202 2.65 8.75 9.35
CA TYR A 202 2.48 7.77 10.43
C TYR A 202 1.66 6.54 10.05
N VAL A 203 0.88 6.56 8.97
CA VAL A 203 0.28 5.36 8.39
C VAL A 203 1.35 4.58 7.63
N ARG A 204 2.22 5.27 6.89
CA ARG A 204 3.29 4.67 6.10
C ARG A 204 4.44 5.64 5.89
N SER A 205 5.68 5.20 6.14
CA SER A 205 6.88 6.04 6.11
C SER A 205 7.13 6.73 4.76
N VAL A 206 6.68 6.15 3.65
CA VAL A 206 6.73 6.77 2.31
C VAL A 206 5.95 8.09 2.24
N GLY A 207 5.05 8.36 3.19
CA GLY A 207 4.38 9.66 3.35
C GLY A 207 5.32 10.84 3.52
N ILE A 208 6.61 10.61 3.79
CA ILE A 208 7.63 11.67 3.70
C ILE A 208 7.68 12.32 2.31
N SER A 209 7.34 11.59 1.25
CA SER A 209 7.23 12.16 -0.10
C SER A 209 6.13 13.23 -0.22
N LEU A 210 5.06 13.16 0.57
CA LEU A 210 4.05 14.23 0.64
C LEU A 210 4.61 15.48 1.32
N ILE A 211 5.35 15.32 2.42
CA ILE A 211 6.02 16.42 3.12
C ILE A 211 6.98 17.12 2.16
N LEU A 212 7.88 16.35 1.51
CA LEU A 212 8.86 16.87 0.56
C LEU A 212 8.18 17.54 -0.64
N GLY A 213 7.12 16.92 -1.18
CA GLY A 213 6.34 17.49 -2.27
C GLY A 213 5.69 18.83 -1.92
N ALA A 214 5.10 18.94 -0.72
CA ALA A 214 4.51 20.17 -0.21
C ALA A 214 5.55 21.28 -0.01
N VAL A 215 6.69 20.97 0.60
CA VAL A 215 7.79 21.94 0.81
C VAL A 215 8.35 22.40 -0.53
N ALA A 216 8.70 21.47 -1.42
CA ALA A 216 9.22 21.78 -2.74
C ALA A 216 8.23 22.61 -3.57
N PHE A 217 6.93 22.32 -3.49
CA PHE A 217 5.90 23.12 -4.16
C PHE A 217 5.93 24.59 -3.72
N PHE A 218 6.00 24.86 -2.42
CA PHE A 218 6.08 26.23 -1.91
C PHE A 218 7.40 26.92 -2.27
N LEU A 219 8.52 26.20 -2.23
CA LEU A 219 9.83 26.71 -2.66
C LEU A 219 9.83 27.09 -4.15
N LEU A 220 9.27 26.24 -5.02
CA LEU A 220 9.14 26.51 -6.45
C LEU A 220 8.23 27.70 -6.76
N ARG A 221 7.34 28.06 -5.83
CA ARG A 221 6.50 29.27 -5.87
C ARG A 221 7.07 30.45 -5.10
N LYS A 222 8.28 30.31 -4.54
CA LYS A 222 8.94 31.33 -3.71
C LYS A 222 8.14 31.73 -2.46
N ASP A 223 7.22 30.88 -1.99
CA ASP A 223 6.48 31.07 -0.74
C ASP A 223 7.28 30.45 0.43
N TYR A 224 8.44 31.05 0.71
CA TYR A 224 9.39 30.54 1.70
C TYR A 224 8.79 30.44 3.11
N LYS A 225 7.84 31.32 3.45
CA LYS A 225 7.15 31.32 4.75
C LYS A 225 6.33 30.04 4.93
N LYS A 226 5.53 29.65 3.93
CA LYS A 226 4.76 28.39 4.00
C LYS A 226 5.67 27.17 3.90
N ALA A 227 6.73 27.22 3.10
CA ALA A 227 7.71 26.14 3.02
C ALA A 227 8.36 25.89 4.39
N LEU A 228 8.85 26.95 5.04
CA LEU A 228 9.47 26.89 6.37
C LEU A 228 8.47 26.42 7.43
N PHE A 229 7.24 26.92 7.41
CA PHE A 229 6.19 26.49 8.34
C PHE A 229 5.90 24.99 8.22
N VAL A 230 5.66 24.48 7.01
CA VAL A 230 5.39 23.04 6.80
C VAL A 230 6.59 22.21 7.21
N MET A 231 7.81 22.63 6.87
CA MET A 231 9.04 21.93 7.23
C MET A 231 9.24 21.86 8.75
N VAL A 232 9.19 22.99 9.44
CA VAL A 232 9.38 23.06 10.91
C VAL A 232 8.30 22.28 11.62
N ALA A 233 7.03 22.44 11.21
CA ALA A 233 5.93 21.72 11.84
C ALA A 233 6.02 20.21 11.60
N ALA A 234 6.41 19.77 10.40
CA ALA A 234 6.63 18.36 10.10
C ALA A 234 7.78 17.77 10.93
N ILE A 235 8.90 18.49 11.07
CA ILE A 235 10.03 18.09 11.92
C ILE A 235 9.59 17.99 13.38
N ALA A 236 8.93 19.02 13.91
CA ALA A 236 8.47 19.06 15.29
C ALA A 236 7.53 17.89 15.61
N LEU A 237 6.62 17.56 14.69
CA LEU A 237 5.70 16.44 14.84
C LEU A 237 6.40 15.09 14.67
N ALA A 238 7.38 14.95 13.77
CA ALA A 238 8.14 13.71 13.54
C ALA A 238 9.16 13.39 14.64
N LEU A 239 9.70 14.42 15.29
CA LEU A 239 10.85 14.33 16.19
C LEU A 239 10.64 13.35 17.37
N PRO A 240 9.52 13.34 18.11
CA PRO A 240 9.35 12.41 19.22
C PRO A 240 9.42 10.94 18.80
N TRP A 241 8.82 10.60 17.65
CA TRP A 241 8.87 9.25 17.11
C TRP A 241 10.28 8.86 16.65
N TYR A 242 11.01 9.81 16.05
CA TYR A 242 12.40 9.61 15.68
C TYR A 242 13.28 9.36 16.92
N LEU A 243 13.18 10.21 17.95
CA LEU A 243 13.94 10.07 19.19
C LEU A 243 13.66 8.73 19.89
N ARG A 244 12.38 8.34 19.98
CA ARG A 244 11.97 7.02 20.49
C ARG A 244 12.69 5.90 19.74
N ASN A 245 12.64 5.89 18.42
CA ASN A 245 13.20 4.80 17.63
C ASN A 245 14.73 4.76 17.73
N THR A 246 15.39 5.92 17.78
CA THR A 246 16.85 6.00 17.99
C THR A 246 17.25 5.41 19.35
N TYR A 247 16.53 5.78 20.42
CA TYR A 247 16.76 5.24 21.77
C TYR A 247 16.56 3.71 21.84
N LEU A 248 15.57 3.18 21.11
CA LEU A 248 15.23 1.75 21.10
C LEU A 248 16.05 0.92 20.09
N GLY A 249 17.22 1.41 19.67
CA GLY A 249 18.14 0.67 18.80
C GLY A 249 18.05 0.99 17.31
N GLY A 250 17.43 2.11 16.92
CA GLY A 250 17.50 2.72 15.59
C GLY A 250 16.35 2.38 14.63
N ASN A 251 16.36 3.05 13.46
CA ASN A 251 15.35 2.88 12.42
C ASN A 251 15.70 1.71 11.48
N SER A 252 14.85 0.67 11.48
CA SER A 252 15.03 -0.52 10.65
C SER A 252 15.11 -0.21 9.15
N TYR A 253 14.40 0.82 8.66
CA TYR A 253 14.40 1.16 7.24
C TYR A 253 15.71 1.80 6.78
N LEU A 254 16.29 2.69 7.58
CA LEU A 254 17.57 3.31 7.24
C LEU A 254 18.67 2.25 7.11
N ARG A 255 18.72 1.28 8.02
CA ARG A 255 19.67 0.16 7.95
C ARG A 255 19.50 -0.66 6.67
N GLN A 256 18.26 -0.93 6.26
CA GLN A 256 17.97 -1.70 5.05
C GLN A 256 18.34 -0.96 3.76
N LEU A 257 18.26 0.37 3.74
CA LEU A 257 18.62 1.18 2.56
C LEU A 257 20.11 1.08 2.23
N VAL A 258 20.99 1.00 3.24
CA VAL A 258 22.45 0.96 3.07
C VAL A 258 22.99 -0.44 2.74
N LEU A 259 22.18 -1.49 2.86
CA LEU A 259 22.61 -2.85 2.51
C LEU A 259 22.48 -3.10 1.02
N ILE A 260 23.37 -3.92 0.44
CA ILE A 260 23.23 -4.41 -0.94
C ILE A 260 21.95 -5.24 -1.05
N ASN A 261 21.82 -6.27 -0.20
CA ASN A 261 20.65 -7.14 -0.11
C ASN A 261 20.24 -7.35 1.36
N PRO A 262 19.04 -6.92 1.77
CA PRO A 262 18.55 -7.14 3.14
C PRO A 262 18.39 -8.62 3.55
N TYR A 263 18.26 -9.53 2.59
CA TYR A 263 18.18 -10.98 2.86
C TYR A 263 19.55 -11.66 2.95
N HIS A 264 20.61 -10.99 2.48
CA HIS A 264 22.00 -11.45 2.55
C HIS A 264 22.88 -10.32 3.11
N PRO A 265 22.80 -10.02 4.43
CA PRO A 265 23.60 -8.97 5.05
C PRO A 265 25.12 -9.22 4.94
N ASP A 266 25.52 -10.47 4.72
CA ASP A 266 26.88 -10.93 4.44
C ASP A 266 27.50 -10.28 3.19
N LEU A 267 26.68 -9.85 2.22
CA LEU A 267 27.14 -9.11 1.05
C LEU A 267 27.64 -7.69 1.39
N GLY A 268 27.37 -7.20 2.60
CA GLY A 268 27.88 -5.93 3.09
C GLY A 268 27.06 -4.70 2.66
N ARG A 269 27.70 -3.54 2.78
CA ARG A 269 27.09 -2.22 2.52
C ARG A 269 27.24 -1.81 1.07
N MET A 270 26.24 -1.08 0.59
CA MET A 270 26.12 -0.54 -0.75
C MET A 270 27.16 0.55 -1.04
N GLY A 271 27.91 0.41 -2.13
CA GLY A 271 28.71 1.49 -2.72
C GLY A 271 27.89 2.38 -3.67
N VAL A 272 28.56 3.34 -4.32
CA VAL A 272 27.92 4.24 -5.29
C VAL A 272 27.51 3.51 -6.58
N GLY A 273 28.34 2.58 -7.06
CA GLY A 273 28.03 1.77 -8.25
C GLY A 273 26.77 0.92 -8.06
N ASP A 274 26.70 0.21 -6.93
CA ASP A 274 25.54 -0.58 -6.52
C ASP A 274 24.25 0.26 -6.43
N LEU A 275 24.36 1.51 -5.98
CA LEU A 275 23.21 2.43 -5.93
C LEU A 275 22.73 2.78 -7.33
N ILE A 276 23.63 3.06 -8.27
CA ILE A 276 23.29 3.32 -9.67
C ILE A 276 22.61 2.09 -10.29
N ASP A 277 23.14 0.89 -10.04
CA ASP A 277 22.59 -0.36 -10.56
C ASP A 277 21.23 -0.68 -9.94
N ARG A 278 21.04 -0.38 -8.66
CA ARG A 278 19.73 -0.43 -8.00
C ARG A 278 18.73 0.50 -8.67
N ILE A 279 19.11 1.76 -8.91
CA ILE A 279 18.23 2.74 -9.56
C ILE A 279 17.86 2.28 -10.97
N LYS A 280 18.82 1.84 -11.78
CA LYS A 280 18.57 1.30 -13.13
C LYS A 280 17.64 0.09 -13.10
N THR A 281 17.90 -0.84 -12.19
CA THR A 281 17.09 -2.05 -11.99
C THR A 281 15.66 -1.70 -11.62
N ASN A 282 15.48 -0.82 -10.64
CA ASN A 282 14.16 -0.38 -10.20
C ASN A 282 13.43 0.42 -11.27
N LEU A 283 14.13 1.28 -12.02
CA LEU A 283 13.57 2.02 -13.13
C LEU A 283 13.02 1.07 -14.19
N ASN A 284 13.80 0.05 -14.58
CA ASN A 284 13.36 -0.99 -15.50
C ASN A 284 12.14 -1.75 -14.95
N ILE A 285 12.16 -2.17 -13.69
CA ILE A 285 11.03 -2.86 -13.04
C ILE A 285 9.75 -2.01 -13.10
N TYR A 286 9.81 -0.74 -12.68
CA TYR A 286 8.61 0.10 -12.63
C TYR A 286 8.10 0.49 -14.02
N LEU A 287 8.99 0.91 -14.92
CA LEU A 287 8.60 1.39 -16.25
C LEU A 287 8.19 0.25 -17.18
N MET A 288 8.91 -0.87 -17.16
CA MET A 288 8.68 -1.97 -18.10
C MET A 288 7.76 -3.04 -17.57
N ARG A 289 7.56 -3.15 -16.24
CA ARG A 289 6.74 -4.23 -15.63
C ARG A 289 5.57 -3.69 -14.83
N GLU A 290 5.81 -2.95 -13.75
CA GLU A 290 4.76 -2.68 -12.76
C GLU A 290 3.73 -1.65 -13.24
N ILE A 291 4.13 -0.53 -13.84
CA ILE A 291 3.18 0.50 -14.31
C ILE A 291 2.30 -0.02 -15.45
N PRO A 292 2.83 -0.68 -16.51
CA PRO A 292 1.96 -1.21 -17.56
C PRO A 292 1.05 -2.33 -17.03
N ARG A 293 1.52 -3.14 -16.06
CA ARG A 293 0.69 -4.15 -15.38
C ARG A 293 -0.47 -3.54 -14.59
N VAL A 294 -0.34 -2.31 -14.09
CA VAL A 294 -1.44 -1.59 -13.41
C VAL A 294 -2.55 -1.24 -14.40
N ILE A 295 -2.21 -0.76 -15.59
CA ILE A 295 -3.18 -0.29 -16.59
C ILE A 295 -3.76 -1.45 -17.40
N LEU A 296 -2.94 -2.44 -17.77
CA LEU A 296 -3.30 -3.58 -18.61
C LEU A 296 -2.94 -4.92 -17.93
N PRO A 297 -3.62 -5.29 -16.84
CA PRO A 297 -3.31 -6.50 -16.07
C PRO A 297 -3.43 -7.80 -16.89
N THR A 298 -4.43 -7.95 -17.76
CA THR A 298 -4.62 -9.18 -18.56
C THR A 298 -3.56 -9.33 -19.64
N TYR A 299 -3.20 -8.25 -20.32
CA TYR A 299 -2.11 -8.26 -21.30
C TYR A 299 -0.80 -8.71 -20.66
N TYR A 300 -0.49 -8.19 -19.47
CA TYR A 300 0.66 -8.63 -18.69
C TYR A 300 0.60 -10.13 -18.38
N ASN A 301 -0.53 -10.63 -17.89
CA ASN A 301 -0.70 -12.04 -17.55
C ASN A 301 -0.53 -12.96 -18.78
N ILE A 302 -1.10 -12.58 -19.93
CA ILE A 302 -0.98 -13.34 -21.18
C ILE A 302 0.47 -13.39 -21.64
N ILE A 303 1.15 -12.24 -21.73
CA ILE A 303 2.55 -12.19 -22.16
C ILE A 303 3.46 -12.95 -21.18
N SER A 304 3.18 -12.85 -19.88
CA SER A 304 3.88 -13.63 -18.86
C SER A 304 3.69 -15.13 -19.05
N ALA A 305 2.46 -15.59 -19.29
CA ALA A 305 2.15 -17.00 -19.52
C ALA A 305 2.83 -17.54 -20.79
N LEU A 306 2.89 -16.72 -21.84
CA LEU A 306 3.59 -17.03 -23.09
C LEU A 306 5.12 -16.88 -23.01
N LYS A 307 5.68 -16.49 -21.85
CA LYS A 307 7.11 -16.19 -21.64
C LYS A 307 7.66 -15.11 -22.59
N LEU A 308 6.79 -14.21 -23.07
CA LEU A 308 7.12 -13.13 -23.99
C LEU A 308 7.38 -11.79 -23.30
N LEU A 309 7.67 -11.76 -21.99
CA LEU A 309 7.86 -10.50 -21.23
C LEU A 309 8.90 -9.55 -21.84
N LYS A 310 9.85 -10.08 -22.63
CA LYS A 310 10.81 -9.29 -23.41
C LYS A 310 10.18 -8.39 -24.48
N THR A 311 8.95 -8.62 -24.92
CA THR A 311 8.24 -7.78 -25.90
C THR A 311 7.39 -6.68 -25.26
N MET A 312 7.33 -6.64 -23.93
CA MET A 312 6.48 -5.71 -23.18
C MET A 312 6.81 -4.24 -23.43
N TRP A 313 8.02 -3.92 -23.90
CA TRP A 313 8.43 -2.57 -24.28
C TRP A 313 7.55 -1.95 -25.37
N LEU A 314 6.98 -2.76 -26.28
CA LEU A 314 6.08 -2.29 -27.36
C LEU A 314 4.83 -1.58 -26.81
N VAL A 315 4.37 -1.99 -25.64
CA VAL A 315 3.22 -1.38 -24.96
C VAL A 315 3.66 -0.47 -23.83
N ALA A 316 4.73 -0.81 -23.11
CA ALA A 316 5.22 -0.02 -22.00
C ALA A 316 5.70 1.37 -22.45
N ILE A 317 6.48 1.47 -23.53
CA ILE A 317 7.01 2.75 -24.01
C ILE A 317 5.90 3.76 -24.35
N PRO A 318 4.91 3.46 -25.22
CA PRO A 318 3.85 4.43 -25.53
C PRO A 318 3.01 4.78 -24.30
N LEU A 319 2.71 3.80 -23.44
CA LEU A 319 1.94 4.00 -22.22
C LEU A 319 2.66 4.93 -21.25
N ILE A 320 3.94 4.67 -20.98
CA ILE A 320 4.79 5.52 -20.13
C ILE A 320 4.94 6.90 -20.76
N GLY A 321 5.14 7.00 -22.08
CA GLY A 321 5.22 8.26 -22.80
C GLY A 321 3.98 9.14 -22.60
N ILE A 322 2.78 8.55 -22.64
CA ILE A 322 1.52 9.25 -22.36
C ILE A 322 1.45 9.74 -20.90
N ILE A 323 1.80 8.88 -19.93
CA ILE A 323 1.82 9.26 -18.50
C ILE A 323 2.80 10.41 -18.27
N LEU A 324 4.02 10.29 -18.80
CA LEU A 324 5.05 11.32 -18.68
C LEU A 324 4.60 12.63 -19.35
N TYR A 325 3.94 12.57 -20.50
CA TYR A 325 3.41 13.77 -21.15
C TYR A 325 2.39 14.51 -20.28
N GLY A 326 1.46 13.77 -19.65
CA GLY A 326 0.51 14.33 -18.68
C GLY A 326 1.20 14.92 -17.44
N LEU A 327 2.15 14.17 -16.87
CA LEU A 327 2.89 14.58 -15.67
C LEU A 327 3.75 15.82 -15.91
N ILE A 328 4.53 15.84 -17.00
CA ILE A 328 5.39 16.97 -17.37
C ILE A 328 4.54 18.20 -17.67
N SER A 329 3.43 18.06 -18.40
CA SER A 329 2.51 19.18 -18.63
C SER A 329 2.01 19.78 -17.32
N SER A 330 1.64 18.93 -16.35
CA SER A 330 1.17 19.39 -15.04
C SER A 330 2.28 20.08 -14.21
N LEU A 331 3.52 19.58 -14.28
CA LEU A 331 4.69 20.22 -13.66
C LEU A 331 4.95 21.61 -14.22
N LEU A 332 4.91 21.73 -15.55
CA LEU A 332 5.17 22.99 -16.26
C LEU A 332 4.13 24.06 -15.92
N GLU A 333 2.87 23.67 -15.68
CA GLU A 333 1.83 24.60 -15.22
C GLU A 333 2.07 25.13 -13.80
N ARG A 334 2.85 24.44 -12.96
CA ARG A 334 3.16 24.82 -11.56
C ARG A 334 1.91 25.11 -10.71
N LYS A 335 0.77 24.51 -11.05
CA LYS A 335 -0.52 24.72 -10.37
C LYS A 335 -0.78 23.72 -9.25
N SER A 336 -0.23 22.52 -9.37
CA SER A 336 -0.52 21.41 -8.46
C SER A 336 0.73 20.88 -7.77
N VAL A 337 0.54 20.39 -6.55
CA VAL A 337 1.54 19.65 -5.78
C VAL A 337 1.61 18.17 -6.20
N VAL A 338 0.55 17.64 -6.82
CA VAL A 338 0.42 16.21 -7.18
C VAL A 338 1.60 15.68 -7.99
N PRO A 339 2.06 16.33 -9.09
CA PRO A 339 3.17 15.79 -9.85
C PRO A 339 4.51 15.85 -9.08
N ILE A 340 4.72 16.86 -8.24
CA ILE A 340 5.93 16.96 -7.40
C ILE A 340 5.94 15.85 -6.34
N TYR A 341 4.80 15.59 -5.71
CA TYR A 341 4.63 14.45 -4.81
C TYR A 341 5.01 13.14 -5.49
N LEU A 342 4.52 12.89 -6.72
CA LEU A 342 4.87 11.68 -7.45
C LEU A 342 6.36 11.58 -7.75
N LEU A 343 7.05 12.68 -8.06
CA LEU A 343 8.50 12.66 -8.26
C LEU A 343 9.24 12.20 -7.01
N PHE A 344 8.90 12.73 -5.83
CA PHE A 344 9.50 12.26 -4.58
C PHE A 344 9.11 10.82 -4.23
N PHE A 345 7.85 10.44 -4.48
CA PHE A 345 7.36 9.09 -4.23
C PHE A 345 8.15 8.05 -5.05
N PHE A 346 8.23 8.26 -6.36
CA PHE A 346 9.01 7.39 -7.25
C PHE A 346 10.51 7.47 -6.97
N GLY A 347 11.04 8.64 -6.60
CA GLY A 347 12.42 8.78 -6.12
C GLY A 347 12.73 7.82 -4.96
N ILE A 348 11.85 7.73 -3.97
CA ILE A 348 11.99 6.77 -2.86
C ILE A 348 11.88 5.32 -3.36
N CYS A 349 10.94 5.01 -4.25
CA CYS A 349 10.82 3.68 -4.84
C CYS A 349 12.08 3.25 -5.59
N LEU A 350 12.75 4.16 -6.29
CA LEU A 350 13.99 3.87 -7.03
C LEU A 350 15.18 3.61 -6.11
N LEU A 351 15.20 4.16 -4.90
CA LEU A 351 16.26 3.95 -3.91
C LEU A 351 16.06 2.69 -3.06
N TRP A 352 14.87 2.08 -3.10
CA TRP A 352 14.52 0.92 -2.27
C TRP A 352 15.25 -0.36 -2.73
N PRO A 353 15.59 -1.30 -1.82
CA PRO A 353 16.18 -2.57 -2.21
C PRO A 353 15.37 -3.29 -3.30
N SER A 354 16.04 -3.64 -4.41
CA SER A 354 15.40 -4.18 -5.62
C SER A 354 14.67 -5.50 -5.40
N VAL A 355 15.10 -6.30 -4.41
CA VAL A 355 14.43 -7.52 -3.95
C VAL A 355 12.99 -7.29 -3.47
N TRP A 356 12.65 -6.03 -3.15
CA TRP A 356 11.32 -5.60 -2.73
C TRP A 356 10.65 -4.65 -3.73
N SER A 357 11.23 -4.43 -4.90
CA SER A 357 10.63 -3.59 -5.92
C SER A 357 9.55 -4.37 -6.68
N TYR A 358 8.32 -4.30 -6.16
CA TYR A 358 7.12 -4.91 -6.76
C TYR A 358 5.92 -3.97 -6.65
N LEU A 359 4.85 -4.33 -7.37
CA LEU A 359 3.58 -3.62 -7.48
C LEU A 359 3.09 -2.95 -6.18
N ARG A 360 3.21 -3.62 -5.03
CA ARG A 360 2.74 -3.16 -3.72
C ARG A 360 3.20 -1.75 -3.37
N PHE A 361 4.42 -1.37 -3.78
CA PHE A 361 4.96 -0.05 -3.49
C PHE A 361 4.22 1.06 -4.23
N ILE A 362 3.69 0.79 -5.42
CA ILE A 362 2.99 1.79 -6.23
C ILE A 362 1.46 1.72 -6.09
N VAL A 363 0.92 0.71 -5.39
CA VAL A 363 -0.53 0.57 -5.13
C VAL A 363 -1.17 1.89 -4.69
N PRO A 364 -0.61 2.64 -3.72
CA PRO A 364 -1.27 3.86 -3.26
C PRO A 364 -1.33 5.00 -4.27
N VAL A 365 -0.49 4.98 -5.30
CA VAL A 365 -0.42 6.02 -6.33
C VAL A 365 -1.06 5.60 -7.65
N ILE A 366 -1.67 4.42 -7.74
CA ILE A 366 -2.40 3.95 -8.93
C ILE A 366 -3.41 4.99 -9.44
N PRO A 367 -4.27 5.61 -8.60
CA PRO A 367 -5.22 6.63 -9.10
C PRO A 367 -4.53 7.85 -9.72
N LEU A 368 -3.33 8.21 -9.25
CA LEU A 368 -2.56 9.32 -9.79
C LEU A 368 -1.84 8.94 -11.09
N LEU A 369 -1.40 7.70 -11.24
CA LEU A 369 -0.92 7.18 -12.53
C LEU A 369 -2.03 7.22 -13.58
N LEU A 370 -3.25 6.81 -13.20
CA LEU A 370 -4.42 6.92 -14.07
C LEU A 370 -4.74 8.38 -14.39
N LEU A 371 -4.66 9.29 -13.41
CA LEU A 371 -4.84 10.73 -13.64
C LEU A 371 -3.92 11.24 -14.74
N PHE A 372 -2.61 10.98 -14.64
CA PHE A 372 -1.64 11.45 -15.63
C PHE A 372 -1.74 10.71 -16.97
N PHE A 373 -2.15 9.45 -16.98
CA PHE A 373 -2.49 8.72 -18.20
C PHE A 373 -3.63 9.40 -18.98
N PHE A 374 -4.77 9.66 -18.32
CA PHE A 374 -5.92 10.31 -18.96
C PHE A 374 -5.66 11.79 -19.30
N GLN A 375 -4.87 12.49 -18.48
CA GLN A 375 -4.40 13.85 -18.81
C GLN A 375 -3.54 13.83 -20.08
N GLY A 376 -2.55 12.92 -20.15
CA GLY A 376 -1.69 12.76 -21.31
C GLY A 376 -2.47 12.43 -22.59
N LEU A 377 -3.43 11.51 -22.52
CA LEU A 377 -4.32 11.19 -23.64
C LEU A 377 -5.12 12.41 -24.10
N THR A 378 -5.70 13.15 -23.16
CA THR A 378 -6.50 14.35 -23.48
C THR A 378 -5.64 15.40 -24.19
N LEU A 379 -4.42 15.63 -23.71
CA LEU A 379 -3.48 16.56 -24.33
C LEU A 379 -3.01 16.06 -25.70
N LEU A 380 -2.76 14.76 -25.85
CA LEU A 380 -2.30 14.15 -27.09
C LEU A 380 -3.36 14.27 -28.18
N PHE A 381 -4.61 13.88 -27.90
CA PHE A 381 -5.70 13.96 -28.87
C PHE A 381 -6.02 15.40 -29.28
N ARG A 382 -5.92 16.36 -28.35
CA ARG A 382 -6.04 17.79 -28.66
C ARG A 382 -4.93 18.25 -29.60
N ARG A 383 -3.69 17.81 -29.37
CA ARG A 383 -2.53 18.18 -30.20
C ARG A 383 -2.59 17.57 -31.59
N LEU A 384 -3.06 16.33 -31.69
CA LEU A 384 -3.25 15.61 -32.96
C LEU A 384 -4.52 16.04 -33.72
N LYS A 385 -5.33 16.96 -33.15
CA LYS A 385 -6.58 17.45 -33.75
C LYS A 385 -7.52 16.32 -34.21
N VAL A 386 -7.58 15.23 -33.44
CA VAL A 386 -8.40 14.05 -33.77
C VAL A 386 -9.88 14.47 -33.85
N PRO A 387 -10.60 14.17 -34.95
CA PRO A 387 -11.99 14.57 -35.09
C PRO A 387 -12.88 13.86 -34.04
N PRO A 388 -13.98 14.48 -33.59
CA PRO A 388 -14.79 13.95 -32.49
C PRO A 388 -15.27 12.51 -32.69
N VAL A 389 -15.60 12.13 -33.92
CA VAL A 389 -16.04 10.76 -34.28
C VAL A 389 -14.90 9.76 -34.07
N ALA A 390 -13.71 10.05 -34.60
CA ALA A 390 -12.53 9.17 -34.41
C ALA A 390 -12.13 9.11 -32.93
N LEU A 391 -12.18 10.24 -32.22
CA LEU A 391 -11.90 10.29 -30.78
C LEU A 391 -12.88 9.40 -30.00
N PHE A 392 -14.17 9.47 -30.31
CA PHE A 392 -15.19 8.63 -29.70
C PHE A 392 -14.91 7.13 -29.95
N SER A 393 -14.59 6.75 -31.19
CA SER A 393 -14.25 5.36 -31.53
C SER A 393 -13.00 4.88 -30.80
N ILE A 394 -11.91 5.66 -30.81
CA ILE A 394 -10.65 5.33 -30.12
C ILE A 394 -10.87 5.17 -28.62
N LEU A 395 -11.58 6.12 -28.00
CA LEU A 395 -11.89 6.05 -26.56
C LEU A 395 -12.80 4.87 -26.23
N SER A 396 -13.77 4.55 -27.09
CA SER A 396 -14.66 3.39 -26.89
C SER A 396 -13.88 2.08 -26.93
N VAL A 397 -13.01 1.90 -27.92
CA VAL A 397 -12.11 0.73 -28.01
C VAL A 397 -11.18 0.66 -26.80
N LEU A 398 -10.57 1.78 -26.41
CA LEU A 398 -9.71 1.85 -25.24
C LEU A 398 -10.47 1.47 -23.96
N ILE A 399 -11.68 2.00 -23.76
CA ILE A 399 -12.53 1.68 -22.62
C ILE A 399 -12.87 0.18 -22.62
N ILE A 400 -13.25 -0.40 -23.76
CA ILE A 400 -13.53 -1.84 -23.87
C ILE A 400 -12.30 -2.67 -23.49
N ILE A 401 -11.12 -2.34 -24.00
CA ILE A 401 -9.86 -3.04 -23.68
C ILE A 401 -9.57 -2.95 -22.17
N LEU A 402 -9.68 -1.74 -21.60
CA LEU A 402 -9.42 -1.53 -20.17
C LEU A 402 -10.44 -2.27 -19.31
N LEU A 403 -11.73 -2.21 -19.64
CA LEU A 403 -12.79 -2.92 -18.91
C LEU A 403 -12.57 -4.43 -18.97
N SER A 404 -12.39 -5.00 -20.16
CA SER A 404 -12.13 -6.43 -20.36
C SER A 404 -10.90 -6.91 -19.59
N SER A 405 -9.82 -6.12 -19.62
CA SER A 405 -8.57 -6.41 -18.90
C SER A 405 -8.78 -6.38 -17.37
N ASN A 406 -9.49 -5.38 -16.85
CA ASN A 406 -9.74 -5.29 -15.41
C ASN A 406 -10.71 -6.38 -14.93
N ILE A 407 -11.77 -6.69 -15.69
CA ILE A 407 -12.72 -7.78 -15.38
C ILE A 407 -11.99 -9.12 -15.33
N SER A 408 -11.18 -9.42 -16.34
CA SER A 408 -10.37 -10.66 -16.35
C SER A 408 -9.42 -10.71 -15.15
N GLY A 409 -8.76 -9.60 -14.80
CA GLY A 409 -7.94 -9.51 -13.58
C GLY A 409 -8.73 -9.75 -12.29
N ILE A 410 -9.96 -9.23 -12.19
CA ILE A 410 -10.86 -9.45 -11.05
C ILE A 410 -11.24 -10.94 -10.94
N LEU A 411 -11.54 -11.60 -12.06
CA LEU A 411 -11.84 -13.03 -12.07
C LEU A 411 -10.63 -13.87 -11.62
N THR A 412 -9.42 -13.50 -12.05
CA THR A 412 -8.18 -14.13 -11.55
C THR A 412 -7.99 -13.91 -10.05
N LEU A 413 -8.28 -12.70 -9.55
CA LEU A 413 -8.23 -12.40 -8.12
C LEU A 413 -9.23 -13.26 -7.34
N LYS A 414 -10.48 -13.38 -7.82
CA LYS A 414 -11.51 -14.21 -7.15
C LYS A 414 -11.09 -15.68 -7.03
N LYS A 415 -10.44 -16.23 -8.05
CA LYS A 415 -9.90 -17.60 -7.99
C LYS A 415 -8.82 -17.73 -6.90
N ARG A 416 -7.95 -16.74 -6.75
CA ARG A 416 -6.90 -16.73 -5.70
C ARG A 416 -7.48 -16.62 -4.29
N THR A 417 -8.60 -15.94 -4.10
CA THR A 417 -9.20 -15.76 -2.77
C THR A 417 -10.05 -16.96 -2.31
N ALA A 418 -10.19 -18.00 -3.13
CA ALA A 418 -11.00 -19.19 -2.81
C ALA A 418 -10.44 -20.02 -1.65
N ASP A 419 -9.25 -20.64 -1.78
CA ASP A 419 -8.61 -21.43 -0.70
C ASP A 419 -7.15 -21.04 -0.50
N TYR A 420 -6.55 -21.40 0.64
CA TYR A 420 -5.11 -21.31 0.80
C TYR A 420 -4.39 -22.33 -0.08
N PRO A 421 -3.17 -22.03 -0.55
CA PRO A 421 -2.29 -23.06 -1.06
C PRO A 421 -2.11 -24.19 -0.04
N PRO A 422 -1.99 -25.47 -0.46
CA PRO A 422 -1.96 -26.62 0.45
C PRO A 422 -0.94 -26.52 1.59
N ASN A 423 0.28 -26.06 1.30
CA ASN A 423 1.31 -25.83 2.34
C ASN A 423 0.89 -24.82 3.42
N TRP A 424 0.22 -23.73 3.04
CA TRP A 424 -0.29 -22.75 3.98
C TRP A 424 -1.50 -23.26 4.76
N LYS A 425 -2.35 -24.05 4.10
CA LYS A 425 -3.47 -24.73 4.75
C LYS A 425 -2.96 -25.65 5.86
N ASN A 426 -1.98 -26.51 5.57
CA ASN A 426 -1.36 -27.42 6.53
C ASN A 426 -0.68 -26.66 7.69
N TYR A 427 -0.04 -25.52 7.41
CA TYR A 427 0.54 -24.66 8.44
C TYR A 427 -0.50 -24.12 9.44
N PHE A 428 -1.67 -23.66 8.95
CA PHE A 428 -2.76 -23.20 9.81
C PHE A 428 -3.47 -24.35 10.53
N VAL A 429 -3.56 -25.53 9.92
CA VAL A 429 -4.05 -26.76 10.59
C VAL A 429 -3.13 -27.13 11.76
N ALA A 430 -1.81 -27.09 11.57
CA ALA A 430 -0.85 -27.31 12.63
C ALA A 430 -0.98 -26.28 13.76
N ALA A 431 -1.17 -25.00 13.42
CA ALA A 431 -1.41 -23.93 14.40
C ALA A 431 -2.69 -24.17 15.23
N GLU A 432 -3.77 -24.62 14.59
CA GLU A 432 -5.04 -24.93 15.24
C GLU A 432 -4.96 -26.20 16.09
N TRP A 433 -4.18 -27.20 15.66
CA TRP A 433 -3.84 -28.36 16.49
C TRP A 433 -3.07 -27.94 17.75
N ILE A 434 -2.06 -27.08 17.61
CA ILE A 434 -1.30 -26.53 18.75
C ILE A 434 -2.25 -25.83 19.73
N ARG A 435 -3.18 -25.00 19.24
CA ARG A 435 -4.16 -24.29 20.09
C ARG A 435 -4.95 -25.24 20.99
N ARG A 436 -5.34 -26.41 20.48
CA ARG A 436 -6.23 -27.37 21.15
C ARG A 436 -5.49 -28.41 21.99
N ASN A 437 -4.23 -28.71 21.68
CA ASN A 437 -3.50 -29.85 22.24
C ASN A 437 -2.27 -29.48 23.08
N THR A 438 -1.98 -28.19 23.27
CA THR A 438 -0.82 -27.72 24.05
C THR A 438 -1.23 -26.77 25.17
N ALA A 439 -0.41 -26.68 26.22
CA ALA A 439 -0.67 -25.82 27.36
C ALA A 439 -0.70 -24.32 26.95
N PRO A 440 -1.51 -23.47 27.61
CA PRO A 440 -1.65 -22.04 27.26
C PRO A 440 -0.35 -21.23 27.22
N ASP A 441 0.62 -21.62 28.03
CA ASP A 441 1.92 -20.99 28.20
C ASP A 441 3.02 -21.60 27.32
N SER A 442 2.71 -22.65 26.54
CA SER A 442 3.68 -23.28 25.64
C SER A 442 4.27 -22.29 24.63
N ILE A 443 5.56 -22.45 24.34
CA ILE A 443 6.32 -21.59 23.43
C ILE A 443 6.63 -22.35 22.14
N ILE A 444 6.27 -21.75 21.01
CA ILE A 444 6.40 -22.37 19.69
C ILE A 444 7.53 -21.71 18.90
N SER A 445 8.50 -22.50 18.44
CA SER A 445 9.52 -22.05 17.49
C SER A 445 9.10 -22.36 16.07
N CYS A 446 9.03 -21.32 15.23
CA CYS A 446 8.73 -21.49 13.80
C CYS A 446 9.17 -20.28 12.98
N ARG A 447 9.17 -20.43 11.66
CA ARG A 447 9.60 -19.37 10.74
C ARG A 447 8.60 -18.20 10.69
N LYS A 448 7.30 -18.48 10.55
CA LYS A 448 6.21 -17.48 10.42
C LYS A 448 5.53 -17.21 11.77
N LYS A 449 6.35 -16.93 12.80
CA LYS A 449 5.94 -16.77 14.21
C LYS A 449 4.76 -15.84 14.48
N LEU A 450 4.60 -14.76 13.72
CA LEU A 450 3.49 -13.81 13.90
C LEU A 450 2.15 -14.40 13.48
N LEU A 451 2.13 -15.12 12.34
CA LEU A 451 0.93 -15.82 11.87
C LEU A 451 0.59 -16.98 12.81
N MET A 452 1.61 -17.74 13.23
CA MET A 452 1.43 -18.81 14.22
C MET A 452 0.80 -18.26 15.52
N TYR A 453 1.31 -17.15 16.07
CA TYR A 453 0.76 -16.55 17.29
C TYR A 453 -0.73 -16.18 17.17
N LEU A 454 -1.12 -15.58 16.04
CA LEU A 454 -2.51 -15.16 15.82
C LEU A 454 -3.49 -16.32 15.64
N THR A 455 -3.01 -17.49 15.23
CA THR A 455 -3.85 -18.69 15.04
C THR A 455 -3.77 -19.64 16.22
N SER A 456 -2.58 -19.92 16.76
CA SER A 456 -2.39 -20.87 17.85
C SER A 456 -2.69 -20.28 19.23
N HIS A 457 -2.67 -18.95 19.38
CA HIS A 457 -2.75 -18.26 20.66
C HIS A 457 -1.69 -18.72 21.68
N ARG A 458 -0.53 -19.14 21.18
CA ARG A 458 0.66 -19.50 21.98
C ARG A 458 1.79 -18.54 21.71
N LYS A 459 2.66 -18.34 22.68
CA LYS A 459 3.84 -17.49 22.50
C LYS A 459 4.74 -18.09 21.42
N THR A 460 5.34 -17.24 20.61
CA THR A 460 6.13 -17.67 19.46
C THR A 460 7.48 -16.98 19.37
N VAL A 461 8.47 -17.77 18.99
CA VAL A 461 9.84 -17.34 18.70
C VAL A 461 10.27 -17.87 17.34
N GLY A 462 11.36 -17.31 16.81
CA GLY A 462 11.99 -17.83 15.60
C GLY A 462 13.26 -18.59 15.97
N TYR A 463 13.62 -19.60 15.19
CA TYR A 463 14.90 -20.29 15.33
C TYR A 463 16.07 -19.44 14.81
N ALA A 464 17.31 -19.82 15.15
CA ALA A 464 18.51 -19.14 14.65
C ALA A 464 18.68 -19.41 13.15
N PHE A 465 19.02 -18.39 12.36
CA PHE A 465 19.39 -18.55 10.96
C PHE A 465 20.90 -18.83 10.88
N SER A 466 21.30 -19.99 11.38
CA SER A 466 22.68 -20.46 11.45
C SER A 466 22.78 -21.82 10.78
N GLU A 467 23.87 -22.05 10.04
CA GLU A 467 24.20 -23.37 9.50
C GLU A 467 24.76 -24.32 10.57
N ASP A 468 25.18 -23.77 11.71
CA ASP A 468 25.57 -24.53 12.90
C ASP A 468 24.33 -25.06 13.66
N PRO A 469 24.11 -26.40 13.70
CA PRO A 469 23.02 -27.05 14.42
C PRO A 469 22.91 -26.70 15.90
N ASP A 470 24.06 -26.61 16.60
CA ASP A 470 24.12 -26.40 18.04
C ASP A 470 23.64 -25.00 18.40
N LEU A 471 23.92 -23.99 17.55
CA LEU A 471 23.41 -22.64 17.73
C LEU A 471 21.88 -22.55 17.54
N VAL A 472 21.31 -23.40 16.66
CA VAL A 472 19.86 -23.46 16.44
C VAL A 472 19.16 -24.08 17.66
N VAL A 473 19.62 -25.24 18.13
CA VAL A 473 19.06 -25.92 19.30
C VAL A 473 19.32 -25.13 20.58
N GLY A 474 20.54 -24.62 20.76
CA GLY A 474 20.91 -23.81 21.92
C GLY A 474 20.09 -22.52 22.01
N ARG A 475 19.61 -21.96 20.89
CA ARG A 475 18.63 -20.88 20.93
C ARG A 475 17.26 -21.36 21.42
N MET A 476 16.79 -22.51 20.97
CA MET A 476 15.50 -23.07 21.41
C MET A 476 15.50 -23.34 22.93
N GLU A 477 16.62 -23.82 23.47
CA GLU A 477 16.81 -23.97 24.93
C GLU A 477 16.72 -22.63 25.65
N ARG A 478 17.50 -21.62 25.21
CA ARG A 478 17.49 -20.28 25.81
C ARG A 478 16.14 -19.59 25.74
N ASP A 479 15.43 -19.74 24.63
CA ASP A 479 14.11 -19.15 24.41
C ASP A 479 12.99 -19.94 25.10
N GLY A 480 13.32 -21.08 25.73
CA GLY A 480 12.38 -21.95 26.43
C GLY A 480 11.31 -22.51 25.49
N VAL A 481 11.71 -23.10 24.37
CA VAL A 481 10.78 -23.67 23.37
C VAL A 481 10.20 -25.00 23.85
N ASP A 482 8.91 -25.23 23.61
CA ASP A 482 8.22 -26.51 23.89
C ASP A 482 7.93 -27.29 22.62
N TYR A 483 7.59 -26.57 21.54
CA TYR A 483 7.23 -27.16 20.27
C TYR A 483 7.89 -26.44 19.10
N VAL A 484 8.20 -27.21 18.06
CA VAL A 484 8.81 -26.72 16.82
C VAL A 484 7.92 -27.10 15.65
N VAL A 485 7.65 -26.13 14.77
CA VAL A 485 6.89 -26.36 13.54
C VAL A 485 7.82 -26.40 12.34
N VAL A 486 7.83 -27.54 11.65
CA VAL A 486 8.56 -27.75 10.40
C VAL A 486 7.56 -27.63 9.25
N GLU A 487 7.78 -26.68 8.37
CA GLU A 487 6.86 -26.29 7.29
C GLU A 487 7.56 -26.21 5.92
N GLN A 488 6.75 -26.10 4.86
CA GLN A 488 7.21 -25.93 3.47
C GLN A 488 6.57 -24.71 2.77
N LEU A 489 6.76 -23.52 3.34
CA LEU A 489 6.24 -22.23 2.89
C LEU A 489 7.13 -21.57 1.83
N GLY A 490 7.85 -22.38 1.03
CA GLY A 490 8.50 -21.98 -0.23
C GLY A 490 9.80 -21.17 -0.13
N PHE A 491 10.41 -21.03 1.03
CA PHE A 491 11.66 -20.27 1.20
C PHE A 491 12.68 -21.12 1.95
N GLY A 492 13.95 -20.98 1.59
CA GLY A 492 15.00 -21.91 1.99
C GLY A 492 15.43 -21.91 3.46
N SER A 493 14.87 -21.09 4.35
CA SER A 493 15.39 -20.99 5.74
C SER A 493 15.12 -22.26 6.56
N THR A 494 13.94 -22.86 6.44
CA THR A 494 13.60 -24.11 7.14
C THR A 494 14.50 -25.26 6.69
N PRO A 495 14.61 -25.56 5.37
CA PRO A 495 15.51 -26.63 4.93
C PRO A 495 17.00 -26.32 5.13
N ARG A 496 17.41 -25.05 5.14
CA ARG A 496 18.82 -24.66 5.32
C ARG A 496 19.28 -24.70 6.78
N TYR A 497 18.42 -24.34 7.73
CA TYR A 497 18.83 -24.16 9.13
C TYR A 497 18.12 -25.11 10.09
N LEU A 498 16.79 -25.24 9.98
CA LEU A 498 16.01 -26.00 10.96
C LEU A 498 16.11 -27.52 10.74
N ILE A 499 16.01 -27.98 9.49
CA ILE A 499 16.05 -29.41 9.18
C ILE A 499 17.42 -30.04 9.56
N PRO A 500 18.58 -29.44 9.23
CA PRO A 500 19.87 -29.96 9.69
C PRO A 500 19.97 -30.06 11.20
N ALA A 501 19.52 -29.02 11.93
CA ALA A 501 19.52 -29.04 13.40
C ALA A 501 18.69 -30.18 14.00
N ILE A 502 17.50 -30.45 13.43
CA ILE A 502 16.66 -31.57 13.87
C ILE A 502 17.33 -32.91 13.58
N ARG A 503 18.00 -33.06 12.43
CA ARG A 503 18.68 -34.30 12.04
C ARG A 503 19.90 -34.60 12.90
N THR A 504 20.65 -33.57 13.32
CA THR A 504 21.81 -33.74 14.19
C THR A 504 21.41 -34.13 15.61
N HIS A 505 20.28 -33.61 16.11
CA HIS A 505 19.82 -33.82 17.48
C HIS A 505 18.47 -34.55 17.55
N LEU A 506 18.32 -35.66 16.83
CA LEU A 506 17.03 -36.39 16.70
C LEU A 506 16.43 -36.80 18.05
N ASP A 507 17.26 -37.11 19.03
CA ASP A 507 16.88 -37.47 20.40
C ASP A 507 16.12 -36.34 21.13
N ARG A 508 16.28 -35.09 20.66
CA ARG A 508 15.63 -33.90 21.23
C ARG A 508 14.27 -33.59 20.62
N PHE A 509 13.87 -34.28 19.55
CA PHE A 509 12.65 -33.94 18.80
C PHE A 509 11.72 -35.15 18.64
N LYS A 510 10.50 -35.02 19.17
CA LYS A 510 9.45 -36.05 19.02
C LYS A 510 8.30 -35.53 18.17
N VAL A 511 8.00 -36.19 17.05
CA VAL A 511 6.80 -35.87 16.25
C VAL A 511 5.56 -36.14 17.09
N VAL A 512 4.71 -35.13 17.24
CA VAL A 512 3.43 -35.23 17.98
C VAL A 512 2.22 -34.99 17.07
N PHE A 513 2.42 -34.37 15.91
CA PHE A 513 1.40 -34.16 14.90
C PHE A 513 2.05 -33.98 13.53
N PHE A 514 1.37 -34.46 12.48
CA PHE A 514 1.78 -34.24 11.10
C PHE A 514 0.56 -34.15 10.18
N VAL A 515 0.73 -33.43 9.07
CA VAL A 515 -0.22 -33.41 7.95
C VAL A 515 0.59 -33.65 6.69
N ASP A 516 0.15 -34.57 5.85
CA ASP A 516 0.80 -34.91 4.59
C ASP A 516 0.36 -34.00 3.43
N ASP A 517 1.11 -34.09 2.33
CA ASP A 517 0.82 -33.48 1.02
C ASP A 517 0.42 -31.98 1.03
N PRO A 518 1.38 -31.05 1.22
CA PRO A 518 2.79 -31.25 1.52
C PRO A 518 3.05 -31.36 3.03
N PRO A 519 4.09 -32.12 3.44
CA PRO A 519 4.31 -32.42 4.85
C PRO A 519 4.54 -31.17 5.71
N THR A 520 3.82 -31.10 6.83
CA THR A 520 4.02 -30.14 7.92
C THR A 520 4.01 -30.88 9.25
N TYR A 521 5.05 -30.71 10.07
CA TYR A 521 5.22 -31.41 11.33
C TYR A 521 5.15 -30.46 12.52
N VAL A 522 4.56 -30.94 13.61
CA VAL A 522 4.74 -30.36 14.95
C VAL A 522 5.56 -31.35 15.77
N LEU A 523 6.71 -30.88 16.24
CA LEU A 523 7.65 -31.63 17.06
C LEU A 523 7.57 -31.10 18.48
N LYS A 524 7.48 -31.97 19.49
CA LYS A 524 7.79 -31.62 20.87
C LYS A 524 9.31 -31.55 21.01
N PHE A 525 9.80 -30.43 21.51
CA PHE A 525 11.21 -30.24 21.83
C PHE A 525 11.45 -30.71 23.27
N ILE A 526 12.37 -31.64 23.44
CA ILE A 526 12.82 -32.12 24.75
C ILE A 526 13.98 -31.21 25.12
N ARG A 527 13.87 -30.52 26.27
CA ARG A 527 14.92 -29.65 26.80
C ARG A 527 15.92 -30.43 27.64
N SER A 528 17.16 -29.94 27.73
CA SER A 528 18.24 -30.62 28.44
C SER A 528 18.13 -30.46 29.94
#